data_AF-A0A9R0SQ98-F1
#
_entry.id   AF-A0A9R0SQ98-F1
#
_cell.length_a   1.000
_cell.length_b   1.000
_cell.length_c   1.000
_cell.angle_alpha   90.00
_cell.angle_beta   90.00
_cell.angle_gamma   90.00
#
_symmetry.space_group_name_H-M   'P 1'
#
loop_
_entity.id
_entity.type
_entity.pdbx_description
1 polymer ?
#
loop_
_entity_poly.entity_id
_entity_poly.type
_entity_poly.pdbx_seq_one_letter_code
_entity_poly.pdbx_strand_id
1 'polypeptide(L)'
;MITTSDKSSISGDASAGAWRLCTVQQVEDLKAVVSVFPLWSSGILLFMSIGVMIGMIVLQALAMDRSVGPHFSIPLQRVGIGHVLNVGALVAAALVERRRLAQPGVPMSVMWLLFPMGIAGVGEALHFPGNMAFYYQEFPKTLRSLATAMAPMLVALGFFSSTMFMDVVARVTMWLPENIDHGRLDNVYWTLAAVGTFNFAYFLACDRRYKYHNRTAM
;
A
#
# COMPACT_ATOMS: atom_id res chain seq x y z
N MET A 1 -34.06 3.52 -9.76
CA MET A 1 -35.40 3.15 -10.29
C MET A 1 -35.71 1.76 -9.76
N ILE A 2 -36.60 1.68 -8.77
CA ILE A 2 -37.04 0.43 -8.14
C ILE A 2 -38.22 -0.07 -8.97
N THR A 3 -38.17 -1.28 -9.50
CA THR A 3 -39.37 -1.97 -9.98
C THR A 3 -39.73 -3.07 -9.00
N THR A 4 -40.66 -2.74 -8.12
CA THR A 4 -41.55 -3.69 -7.45
C THR A 4 -42.66 -4.07 -8.42
N SER A 5 -42.72 -5.33 -8.83
CA SER A 5 -43.95 -6.04 -9.18
C SER A 5 -43.62 -7.51 -9.37
N ASP A 6 -43.72 -8.30 -8.29
CA ASP A 6 -44.74 -9.35 -8.27
C ASP A 6 -44.97 -9.84 -6.83
N LYS A 7 -46.22 -9.77 -6.38
CA LYS A 7 -46.74 -10.48 -5.21
C LYS A 7 -48.06 -11.10 -5.64
N SER A 8 -48.03 -12.38 -5.99
CA SER A 8 -49.19 -13.26 -5.93
C SER A 8 -48.80 -14.57 -5.22
N SER A 9 -49.76 -15.09 -4.46
CA SER A 9 -49.64 -15.92 -3.28
C SER A 9 -49.39 -17.42 -3.53
N ILE A 10 -48.33 -17.99 -2.94
CA ILE A 10 -48.31 -19.38 -2.44
C ILE A 10 -47.53 -19.40 -1.10
N SER A 11 -48.28 -19.37 0.00
CA SER A 11 -47.81 -19.73 1.33
C SER A 11 -47.66 -21.26 1.40
N GLY A 12 -46.45 -21.78 1.21
CA GLY A 12 -46.16 -23.22 1.34
C GLY A 12 -44.76 -23.68 0.94
N ASP A 13 -44.08 -23.02 -0.01
CA ASP A 13 -42.82 -23.56 -0.61
C ASP A 13 -41.63 -22.58 -0.66
N ALA A 14 -41.80 -21.34 -0.18
CA ALA A 14 -40.76 -20.32 -0.23
C ALA A 14 -39.54 -20.63 0.67
N SER A 15 -39.71 -21.46 1.71
CA SER A 15 -38.62 -21.87 2.58
C SER A 15 -37.80 -23.03 2.02
N ALA A 16 -38.29 -23.83 1.07
CA ALA A 16 -37.49 -24.92 0.50
C ALA A 16 -36.48 -24.42 -0.55
N GLY A 17 -36.84 -23.34 -1.28
CA GLY A 17 -35.99 -22.72 -2.31
C GLY A 17 -34.89 -21.81 -1.77
N ALA A 18 -35.16 -21.01 -0.72
CA ALA A 18 -34.20 -20.06 -0.16
C ALA A 18 -32.95 -20.73 0.45
N TRP A 19 -33.14 -21.92 1.06
CA TRP A 19 -32.06 -22.67 1.71
C TRP A 19 -31.15 -23.42 0.70
N ARG A 20 -31.70 -23.85 -0.44
CA ARG A 20 -30.92 -24.41 -1.56
C ARG A 20 -30.14 -23.33 -2.32
N LEU A 21 -30.68 -22.11 -2.41
CA LEU A 21 -30.01 -21.00 -3.12
C LEU A 21 -28.79 -20.48 -2.33
N CYS A 22 -28.89 -20.35 -0.99
CA CYS A 22 -27.75 -19.96 -0.16
C CYS A 22 -26.63 -21.00 -0.18
N THR A 23 -26.96 -22.30 -0.14
CA THR A 23 -25.94 -23.37 -0.18
C THR A 23 -25.26 -23.49 -1.54
N VAL A 24 -25.98 -23.30 -2.65
CA VAL A 24 -25.36 -23.32 -3.99
C VAL A 24 -24.45 -22.11 -4.20
N GLN A 25 -24.91 -20.91 -3.82
CA GLN A 25 -24.08 -19.69 -3.92
C GLN A 25 -22.80 -19.82 -3.08
N GLN A 26 -22.92 -20.31 -1.84
CA GLN A 26 -21.75 -20.54 -0.97
C GLN A 26 -20.76 -21.55 -1.55
N VAL A 27 -21.25 -22.59 -2.23
CA VAL A 27 -20.39 -23.59 -2.89
C VAL A 27 -19.73 -22.99 -4.12
N GLU A 28 -20.42 -22.16 -4.89
CA GLU A 28 -19.85 -21.45 -6.03
C GLU A 28 -18.78 -20.43 -5.59
N ASP A 29 -19.06 -19.66 -4.53
CA ASP A 29 -18.11 -18.71 -3.95
C ASP A 29 -16.88 -19.45 -3.38
N LEU A 30 -17.09 -20.56 -2.65
CA LEU A 30 -16.00 -21.38 -2.14
C LEU A 30 -15.19 -22.01 -3.28
N LYS A 31 -15.86 -22.50 -4.33
CA LYS A 31 -15.21 -23.08 -5.51
C LYS A 31 -14.40 -22.03 -6.26
N ALA A 32 -14.89 -20.80 -6.35
CA ALA A 32 -14.13 -19.67 -6.88
C ALA A 32 -12.88 -19.43 -6.04
N VAL A 33 -12.99 -19.37 -4.71
CA VAL A 33 -11.82 -19.21 -3.82
C VAL A 33 -10.83 -20.38 -3.96
N VAL A 34 -11.32 -21.62 -3.98
CA VAL A 34 -10.52 -22.83 -4.17
C VAL A 34 -9.76 -22.79 -5.50
N SER A 35 -10.39 -22.32 -6.57
CA SER A 35 -9.78 -22.20 -7.90
C SER A 35 -8.64 -21.17 -7.97
N VAL A 36 -8.59 -20.23 -7.02
CA VAL A 36 -7.59 -19.16 -6.96
C VAL A 36 -6.35 -19.58 -6.15
N PHE A 37 -6.40 -20.64 -5.33
CA PHE A 37 -5.25 -21.12 -4.56
C PHE A 37 -3.99 -21.44 -5.39
N PRO A 38 -4.08 -22.06 -6.59
CA PRO A 38 -2.91 -22.29 -7.44
C PRO A 38 -2.25 -20.99 -7.93
N LEU A 39 -3.01 -19.91 -8.10
CA LEU A 39 -2.45 -18.61 -8.44
C LEU A 39 -1.71 -18.03 -7.23
N TRP A 40 -2.25 -18.19 -6.02
CA TRP A 40 -1.60 -17.72 -4.80
C TRP A 40 -0.32 -18.49 -4.49
N SER A 41 -0.29 -19.81 -4.75
CA SER A 41 0.91 -20.62 -4.53
C SER A 41 2.08 -20.18 -5.41
N SER A 42 1.83 -19.84 -6.69
CA SER A 42 2.85 -19.27 -7.55
C SER A 42 3.31 -17.88 -7.08
N GLY A 43 2.39 -17.07 -6.54
CA GLY A 43 2.69 -15.80 -5.89
C GLY A 43 3.62 -15.94 -4.68
N ILE A 44 3.42 -16.96 -3.83
CA ILE A 44 4.24 -17.21 -2.63
C ILE A 44 5.72 -17.38 -3.00
N LEU A 45 6.02 -18.12 -4.08
CA LEU A 45 7.41 -18.32 -4.53
C LEU A 45 8.05 -17.03 -5.03
N LEU A 46 7.28 -16.17 -5.69
CA LEU A 46 7.71 -14.85 -6.12
C LEU A 46 8.00 -13.94 -4.91
N PHE A 47 7.09 -13.87 -3.95
CA PHE A 47 7.27 -13.09 -2.72
C PHE A 47 8.44 -13.60 -1.86
N MET A 48 8.63 -14.93 -1.79
CA MET A 48 9.79 -15.53 -1.13
C MET A 48 11.10 -15.07 -1.79
N SER A 49 11.17 -15.14 -3.12
CA SER A 49 12.36 -14.73 -3.88
C SER A 49 12.69 -13.25 -3.65
N ILE A 50 11.68 -12.39 -3.68
CA ILE A 50 11.81 -10.96 -3.38
C ILE A 50 12.28 -10.75 -1.93
N GLY A 51 11.69 -11.47 -0.96
CA GLY A 51 12.06 -11.37 0.44
C GLY A 51 13.52 -11.74 0.72
N VAL A 52 13.99 -12.84 0.12
CA VAL A 52 15.41 -13.25 0.19
C VAL A 52 16.31 -12.19 -0.43
N MET A 53 15.96 -11.68 -1.61
CA MET A 53 16.73 -10.63 -2.28
C MET A 53 16.87 -9.37 -1.42
N ILE A 54 15.77 -8.89 -0.83
CA ILE A 54 15.80 -7.70 0.03
C ILE A 54 16.63 -7.94 1.29
N GLY A 55 16.48 -9.10 1.94
CA GLY A 55 17.28 -9.44 3.11
C GLY A 55 18.78 -9.45 2.81
N MET A 56 19.17 -10.00 1.66
CA MET A 56 20.57 -10.00 1.21
C MET A 56 21.08 -8.60 0.88
N ILE A 57 20.28 -7.76 0.21
CA ILE A 57 20.63 -6.35 -0.07
C ILE A 57 20.89 -5.59 1.24
N VAL A 58 20.07 -5.79 2.27
CA VAL A 58 20.25 -5.16 3.58
C VAL A 58 21.57 -5.61 4.21
N LEU A 59 21.86 -6.92 4.22
CA LEU A 59 23.12 -7.44 4.77
C LEU A 59 24.35 -6.90 4.01
N GLN A 60 24.29 -6.86 2.68
CA GLN A 60 25.34 -6.27 1.85
C GLN A 60 25.51 -4.79 2.16
N ALA A 61 24.43 -4.01 2.24
CA ALA A 61 24.47 -2.59 2.58
C ALA A 61 25.04 -2.32 3.98
N LEU A 62 24.87 -3.26 4.92
CA LEU A 62 25.46 -3.19 6.26
C LEU A 62 26.95 -3.54 6.26
N ALA A 63 27.41 -4.40 5.35
CA ALA A 63 28.80 -4.85 5.24
C ALA A 63 29.67 -3.93 4.36
N MET A 64 29.06 -3.20 3.42
CA MET A 64 29.75 -2.22 2.56
C MET A 64 30.02 -0.91 3.31
N ASP A 65 31.04 -0.17 2.86
CA ASP A 65 31.32 1.16 3.38
C ASP A 65 30.08 2.05 3.22
N ARG A 66 29.70 2.69 4.33
CA ARG A 66 28.50 3.51 4.42
C ARG A 66 28.78 4.98 4.11
N SER A 67 29.98 5.32 3.69
CA SER A 67 30.30 6.69 3.30
C SER A 67 29.84 6.98 1.87
N VAL A 68 28.71 7.69 1.72
CA VAL A 68 28.38 8.38 0.46
C VAL A 68 28.83 9.82 0.61
N GLY A 69 30.14 10.02 0.70
CA GLY A 69 30.77 11.30 1.01
C GLY A 69 30.83 11.66 2.50
N PRO A 70 31.35 12.85 2.85
CA PRO A 70 31.76 13.20 4.22
C PRO A 70 30.60 13.41 5.22
N HIS A 71 29.34 13.53 4.76
CA HIS A 71 28.19 13.86 5.61
C HIS A 71 26.97 12.92 5.47
N PHE A 72 27.04 11.86 4.66
CA PHE A 72 25.87 11.04 4.33
C PHE A 72 25.87 9.73 5.14
N SER A 73 24.87 9.55 5.99
CA SER A 73 24.65 8.34 6.80
C SER A 73 23.48 7.55 6.23
N ILE A 74 23.80 6.41 5.62
CA ILE A 74 22.96 5.70 4.63
C ILE A 74 21.55 5.26 5.08
N PRO A 75 21.27 4.81 6.32
CA PRO A 75 19.97 4.19 6.60
C PRO A 75 18.81 5.20 6.62
N LEU A 76 18.87 6.24 7.47
CA LEU A 76 17.72 7.14 7.70
C LEU A 76 17.52 8.16 6.58
N GLN A 77 18.61 8.62 5.95
CA GLN A 77 18.50 9.55 4.81
C GLN A 77 17.80 8.89 3.61
N ARG A 78 18.03 7.60 3.36
CA ARG A 78 17.31 6.84 2.31
C ARG A 78 15.82 6.72 2.61
N VAL A 79 15.47 6.45 3.87
CA VAL A 79 14.06 6.41 4.33
C VAL A 79 13.38 7.77 4.11
N GLY A 80 14.07 8.86 4.43
CA GLY A 80 13.57 10.22 4.21
C GLY A 80 13.35 10.54 2.72
N ILE A 81 14.31 10.21 1.86
CA ILE A 81 14.17 10.39 0.40
C ILE A 81 13.00 9.56 -0.13
N GLY A 82 12.83 8.32 0.35
CA GLY A 82 11.70 7.46 0.00
C GLY A 82 10.33 8.10 0.32
N HIS A 83 10.18 8.70 1.50
CA HIS A 83 8.97 9.44 1.87
C HIS A 83 8.69 10.61 0.93
N VAL A 84 9.72 11.40 0.61
CA VAL A 84 9.58 12.55 -0.31
C VAL A 84 9.13 12.10 -1.70
N LEU A 85 9.72 11.02 -2.22
CA LEU A 85 9.33 10.46 -3.52
C LEU A 85 7.90 9.91 -3.50
N ASN A 86 7.49 9.22 -2.43
CA ASN A 86 6.12 8.72 -2.29
C ASN A 86 5.09 9.86 -2.23
N VAL A 87 5.38 10.95 -1.50
CA VAL A 87 4.52 12.15 -1.52
C VAL A 87 4.50 12.77 -2.92
N GLY A 88 5.65 12.86 -3.59
CA GLY A 88 5.76 13.33 -4.96
C GLY A 88 4.94 12.50 -5.96
N ALA A 89 4.90 11.18 -5.79
CA ALA A 89 4.08 10.28 -6.60
C ALA A 89 2.57 10.55 -6.42
N LEU A 90 2.12 10.78 -5.18
CA LEU A 90 0.72 11.15 -4.89
C LEU A 90 0.35 12.50 -5.50
N VAL A 91 1.24 13.49 -5.41
CA VAL A 91 1.06 14.78 -6.07
C VAL A 91 0.98 14.61 -7.59
N ALA A 92 1.88 13.82 -8.18
CA ALA A 92 1.86 13.52 -9.61
C ALA A 92 0.55 12.82 -10.04
N ALA A 93 0.08 11.85 -9.26
CA ALA A 93 -1.20 11.18 -9.51
C ALA A 93 -2.38 12.16 -9.46
N ALA A 94 -2.40 13.07 -8.48
CA ALA A 94 -3.41 14.12 -8.38
C ALA A 94 -3.40 15.07 -9.59
N LEU A 95 -2.21 15.40 -10.12
CA LEU A 95 -2.06 16.23 -11.31
C LEU A 95 -2.51 15.52 -12.59
N VAL A 96 -2.18 14.24 -12.74
CA VAL A 96 -2.66 13.40 -13.85
C VAL A 96 -4.18 13.35 -13.85
N GLU A 97 -4.78 13.17 -12.68
CA GLU A 97 -6.24 13.12 -12.55
C GLU A 97 -6.90 14.47 -12.83
N ARG A 98 -6.32 15.59 -12.36
CA ARG A 98 -6.78 16.93 -12.74
C ARG A 98 -6.73 17.16 -14.25
N ARG A 99 -5.69 16.65 -14.92
CA ARG A 99 -5.60 16.73 -16.38
C ARG A 99 -6.70 15.93 -17.06
N ARG A 100 -7.06 14.75 -16.54
CA ARG A 100 -8.17 13.94 -17.06
C ARG A 100 -9.49 14.70 -16.98
N LEU A 101 -9.77 15.31 -15.82
CA LEU A 101 -10.97 16.11 -15.59
C LEU A 101 -11.05 17.37 -16.47
N ALA A 102 -9.90 17.96 -16.83
CA ALA A 102 -9.85 19.16 -17.67
C ALA A 102 -10.15 18.90 -19.16
N GLN A 103 -10.09 17.64 -19.62
CA GLN A 103 -10.33 17.26 -21.03
C GLN A 103 -11.40 16.17 -21.12
N PRO A 104 -12.67 16.48 -20.76
CA PRO A 104 -13.75 15.50 -20.81
C PRO A 104 -13.96 15.00 -22.25
N GLY A 105 -14.02 13.68 -22.43
CA GLY A 105 -14.27 13.04 -23.72
C GLY A 105 -13.03 12.68 -24.55
N VAL A 106 -11.83 13.07 -24.12
CA VAL A 106 -10.58 12.63 -24.76
C VAL A 106 -10.01 11.43 -23.99
N PRO A 107 -9.89 10.23 -24.60
CA PRO A 107 -9.31 9.08 -23.93
C PRO A 107 -7.84 9.34 -23.59
N MET A 108 -7.51 9.35 -22.31
CA MET A 108 -6.14 9.55 -21.85
C MET A 108 -5.36 8.24 -21.92
N SER A 109 -4.10 8.31 -22.36
CA SER A 109 -3.23 7.14 -22.39
C SER A 109 -2.90 6.64 -20.97
N VAL A 110 -2.97 5.33 -20.77
CA VAL A 110 -2.55 4.63 -19.54
C VAL A 110 -1.07 4.90 -19.20
N MET A 111 -0.26 5.29 -20.18
CA MET A 111 1.14 5.67 -19.99
C MET A 111 1.31 6.80 -18.95
N TRP A 112 0.33 7.69 -18.79
CA TRP A 112 0.37 8.75 -17.78
C TRP A 112 0.35 8.23 -16.33
N LEU A 113 -0.21 7.03 -16.10
CA LEU A 113 -0.22 6.40 -14.78
C LEU A 113 1.12 5.73 -14.45
N LEU A 114 1.91 5.37 -15.46
CA LEU A 114 3.23 4.78 -15.24
C LEU A 114 4.20 5.75 -14.57
N PHE A 115 4.03 7.05 -14.78
CA PHE A 115 4.87 8.07 -14.15
C PHE A 115 4.74 8.11 -12.62
N PRO A 116 3.56 8.35 -12.02
CA PRO A 116 3.40 8.30 -10.57
C PRO A 116 3.72 6.91 -9.99
N MET A 117 3.38 5.82 -10.68
CA MET A 117 3.73 4.46 -10.23
C MET A 117 5.24 4.20 -10.24
N GLY A 118 5.95 4.71 -11.24
CA GLY A 118 7.41 4.62 -11.31
C GLY A 118 8.09 5.38 -10.17
N ILE A 119 7.64 6.61 -9.88
CA ILE A 119 8.16 7.39 -8.75
C ILE A 119 7.88 6.68 -7.44
N ALA A 120 6.65 6.16 -7.23
CA ALA A 120 6.30 5.40 -6.04
C ALA A 120 7.17 4.14 -5.89
N GLY A 121 7.44 3.43 -6.99
CA GLY A 121 8.32 2.25 -6.99
C GLY A 121 9.76 2.58 -6.55
N VAL A 122 10.33 3.68 -7.06
CA VAL A 122 11.66 4.14 -6.64
C VAL A 122 11.65 4.60 -5.17
N GLY A 123 10.58 5.31 -4.75
CA GLY A 123 10.37 5.72 -3.37
C GLY A 123 10.37 4.52 -2.42
N GLU A 124 9.62 3.48 -2.76
CA GLU A 124 9.52 2.27 -1.94
C GLU A 124 10.83 1.48 -1.91
N ALA A 125 11.56 1.42 -3.03
CA ALA A 125 12.86 0.78 -3.10
C ALA A 125 13.93 1.45 -2.21
N LEU A 126 13.81 2.75 -1.95
CA LEU A 126 14.68 3.47 -1.01
C LEU A 126 14.17 3.38 0.43
N HIS A 127 12.85 3.41 0.61
CA HIS A 127 12.18 3.37 1.91
C HIS A 127 12.30 2.00 2.59
N PHE A 128 11.90 0.93 1.91
CA PHE A 128 11.72 -0.39 2.51
C PHE A 128 13.04 -1.01 3.02
N PRO A 129 14.12 -1.10 2.22
CA PRO A 129 15.41 -1.61 2.71
C PRO A 129 16.04 -0.70 3.77
N GLY A 130 15.79 0.61 3.72
CA GLY A 130 16.24 1.56 4.73
C GLY A 130 15.62 1.30 6.10
N ASN A 131 14.30 1.08 6.15
CA ASN A 131 13.58 0.70 7.36
C ASN A 131 14.05 -0.64 7.90
N MET A 132 14.19 -1.66 7.03
CA MET A 132 14.71 -2.95 7.46
C MET A 132 16.13 -2.81 8.04
N ALA A 133 17.04 -2.11 7.37
CA ALA A 133 18.40 -1.91 7.87
C ALA A 133 18.43 -1.24 9.25
N PHE A 134 17.57 -0.25 9.48
CA PHE A 134 17.42 0.39 10.78
C PHE A 134 16.95 -0.60 11.86
N TYR A 135 15.88 -1.38 11.60
CA TYR A 135 15.41 -2.38 12.55
C TYR A 135 16.47 -3.44 12.87
N TYR A 136 17.20 -3.91 11.85
CA TYR A 136 18.29 -4.88 12.05
C TYR A 136 19.46 -4.36 12.90
N GLN A 137 19.68 -3.04 12.94
CA GLN A 137 20.71 -2.41 13.77
C GLN A 137 20.24 -2.22 15.22
N GLU A 138 18.97 -1.89 15.41
CA GLU A 138 18.44 -1.57 16.73
C GLU A 138 18.06 -2.80 17.56
N PHE A 139 17.60 -3.88 16.92
CA PHE A 139 17.26 -5.11 17.64
C PHE A 139 18.51 -5.95 17.95
N PRO A 140 18.60 -6.54 19.16
CA PRO A 140 19.69 -7.45 19.50
C PRO A 140 19.67 -8.67 18.58
N LYS A 141 20.84 -9.27 18.31
CA LYS A 141 21.01 -10.40 17.37
C LYS A 141 20.04 -11.55 17.62
N THR A 142 19.69 -11.82 18.88
CA THR A 142 18.76 -12.87 19.33
C THR A 142 17.29 -12.60 18.92
N LEU A 143 16.92 -11.35 18.65
CA LEU A 143 15.56 -10.92 18.25
C LEU A 143 15.48 -10.51 16.77
N ARG A 144 16.45 -10.92 15.95
CA ARG A 144 16.51 -10.52 14.54
C ARG A 144 15.32 -11.02 13.71
N SER A 145 14.73 -12.16 14.07
CA SER A 145 13.49 -12.66 13.45
C SER A 145 12.28 -11.76 13.73
N LEU A 146 12.25 -11.09 14.89
CA LEU A 146 11.22 -10.11 15.23
C LEU A 146 11.34 -8.85 14.36
N ALA A 147 12.56 -8.37 14.12
CA ALA A 147 12.83 -7.25 13.22
C ALA A 147 12.35 -7.52 11.78
N THR A 148 12.55 -8.75 11.29
CA THR A 148 12.05 -9.16 9.96
C THR A 148 10.54 -9.32 9.89
N ALA A 149 9.90 -9.76 10.96
CA ALA A 149 8.45 -9.92 11.03
C ALA A 149 7.73 -8.57 11.18
N MET A 150 8.38 -7.57 11.75
CA MET A 150 7.81 -6.23 11.94
C MET A 150 7.51 -5.53 10.61
N ALA A 151 8.34 -5.74 9.58
CA ALA A 151 8.14 -5.15 8.26
C ALA A 151 6.81 -5.58 7.58
N PRO A 152 6.51 -6.88 7.40
CA PRO A 152 5.22 -7.31 6.83
C PRO A 152 4.03 -6.97 7.74
N MET A 153 4.21 -6.90 9.07
CA MET A 153 3.14 -6.43 9.98
C MET A 153 2.78 -4.96 9.72
N LEU A 154 3.79 -4.08 9.56
CA LEU A 154 3.56 -2.67 9.23
C LEU A 154 2.90 -2.51 7.86
N VAL A 155 3.31 -3.31 6.87
CA VAL A 155 2.67 -3.34 5.54
C VAL A 155 1.20 -3.78 5.65
N ALA A 156 0.90 -4.82 6.42
CA ALA A 156 -0.47 -5.29 6.63
C ALA A 156 -1.35 -4.22 7.31
N LEU A 157 -0.82 -3.55 8.34
CA LEU A 157 -1.50 -2.42 8.98
C LEU A 157 -1.73 -1.27 8.00
N GLY A 158 -0.78 -1.01 7.10
CA GLY A 158 -0.91 -0.01 6.04
C GLY A 158 -2.04 -0.34 5.06
N PHE A 159 -2.11 -1.58 4.56
CA PHE A 159 -3.22 -2.03 3.71
C PHE A 159 -4.57 -1.93 4.41
N PHE A 160 -4.66 -2.37 5.68
CA PHE A 160 -5.89 -2.26 6.46
C PHE A 160 -6.32 -0.80 6.66
N SER A 161 -5.38 0.07 7.00
CA SER A 161 -5.61 1.51 7.15
C SER A 161 -6.05 2.14 5.82
N SER A 162 -5.52 1.68 4.69
CA SER A 162 -5.90 2.16 3.36
C SER A 162 -7.33 1.78 3.02
N THR A 163 -7.74 0.55 3.33
CA THR A 163 -9.14 0.11 3.17
C THR A 163 -10.07 0.94 4.06
N MET A 164 -9.71 1.15 5.32
CA MET A 164 -10.50 1.96 6.25
C MET A 164 -10.64 3.41 5.76
N PHE A 165 -9.55 4.00 5.27
CA PHE A 165 -9.54 5.33 4.68
C PHE A 165 -10.49 5.42 3.48
N MET A 166 -10.40 4.47 2.55
CA MET A 166 -11.26 4.46 1.36
C MET A 166 -12.74 4.29 1.71
N ASP A 167 -13.07 3.46 2.71
CA ASP A 167 -14.44 3.30 3.22
C ASP A 167 -14.98 4.60 3.83
N VAL A 168 -14.17 5.29 4.65
CA VAL A 168 -14.55 6.58 5.23
C VAL A 168 -14.76 7.64 4.14
N VAL A 169 -13.85 7.72 3.16
CA VAL A 169 -13.96 8.68 2.04
C VAL A 169 -15.23 8.40 1.23
N ALA A 170 -15.53 7.14 0.93
CA ALA A 170 -16.73 6.76 0.19
C ALA A 170 -18.03 7.11 0.93
N ARG A 171 -18.02 7.01 2.27
CA ARG A 171 -19.21 7.33 3.09
C ARG A 171 -19.43 8.82 3.31
N VAL A 172 -18.35 9.59 3.46
CA VAL A 172 -18.41 11.00 3.87
C VAL A 172 -18.35 11.95 2.69
N THR A 173 -17.78 11.52 1.56
CA THR A 173 -17.56 12.40 0.40
C THR A 173 -18.27 11.89 -0.84
N MET A 174 -18.63 12.80 -1.74
CA MET A 174 -19.09 12.45 -3.09
C MET A 174 -17.93 12.23 -4.06
N TRP A 175 -16.70 12.03 -3.57
CA TRP A 175 -15.52 11.92 -4.43
C TRP A 175 -15.42 10.55 -5.12
N LEU A 176 -16.04 9.51 -4.55
CA LEU A 176 -16.12 8.15 -5.08
C LEU A 176 -17.57 7.77 -5.44
N PRO A 177 -18.10 8.26 -6.57
CA PRO A 177 -19.35 7.76 -7.14
C PRO A 177 -19.15 6.37 -7.78
N GLU A 178 -20.23 5.61 -7.99
CA GLU A 178 -20.19 4.29 -8.66
C GLU A 178 -19.54 4.35 -10.04
N ASN A 179 -19.72 5.46 -10.77
CA ASN A 179 -19.03 5.70 -12.03
C ASN A 179 -17.74 6.53 -11.81
N ILE A 180 -16.60 5.85 -11.92
CA ILE A 180 -15.26 6.44 -11.72
C ILE A 180 -14.97 7.61 -12.65
N ASP A 181 -15.59 7.68 -13.84
CA ASP A 181 -15.36 8.75 -14.80
C ASP A 181 -15.76 10.12 -14.24
N HIS A 182 -16.79 10.13 -13.39
CA HIS A 182 -17.30 11.32 -12.68
C HIS A 182 -16.68 11.48 -11.28
N GLY A 183 -15.80 10.57 -10.87
CA GLY A 183 -15.13 10.62 -9.58
C GLY A 183 -14.14 11.77 -9.47
N ARG A 184 -14.01 12.31 -8.26
CA ARG A 184 -13.03 13.33 -7.90
C ARG A 184 -11.84 12.67 -7.22
N LEU A 185 -11.18 11.76 -7.94
CA LEU A 185 -10.00 11.04 -7.43
C LEU A 185 -8.85 12.01 -7.13
N ASP A 186 -8.82 13.17 -7.78
CA ASP A 186 -7.84 14.22 -7.53
C ASP A 186 -7.85 14.64 -6.05
N ASN A 187 -9.04 14.82 -5.47
CA ASN A 187 -9.18 15.17 -4.06
C ASN A 187 -8.65 14.07 -3.14
N VAL A 188 -8.90 12.80 -3.47
CA VAL A 188 -8.39 11.66 -2.70
C VAL A 188 -6.86 11.66 -2.69
N TYR A 189 -6.23 11.81 -3.86
CA TYR A 189 -4.77 11.88 -3.95
C TYR A 189 -4.19 13.09 -3.22
N TRP A 190 -4.85 14.26 -3.29
CA TRP A 190 -4.43 15.44 -2.51
C TRP A 190 -4.52 15.21 -1.00
N THR A 191 -5.59 14.57 -0.51
CA THR A 191 -5.70 14.24 0.91
C THR A 191 -4.62 13.26 1.37
N LEU A 192 -4.35 12.22 0.57
CA LEU A 192 -3.25 11.29 0.86
C LEU A 192 -1.88 11.97 0.82
N ALA A 193 -1.65 12.89 -0.13
CA ALA A 193 -0.42 13.67 -0.19
C ALA A 193 -0.24 14.56 1.05
N ALA A 194 -1.32 15.18 1.54
CA ALA A 194 -1.29 15.97 2.77
C ALA A 194 -0.98 15.08 3.99
N VAL A 195 -1.67 13.95 4.15
CA VAL A 195 -1.41 12.96 5.21
C VAL A 195 0.03 12.45 5.15
N GLY A 196 0.53 12.12 3.96
CA GLY A 196 1.92 11.70 3.74
C GLY A 196 2.93 12.78 4.10
N THR A 197 2.63 14.05 3.80
CA THR A 197 3.49 15.19 4.19
C THR A 197 3.54 15.35 5.71
N PHE A 198 2.42 15.23 6.41
CA PHE A 198 2.39 15.24 7.88
C PHE A 198 3.17 14.06 8.48
N ASN A 199 3.03 12.87 7.89
CA ASN A 199 3.80 11.70 8.31
C ASN A 199 5.30 11.89 8.13
N PHE A 200 5.74 12.48 7.01
CA PHE A 200 7.14 12.81 6.78
C PHE A 200 7.65 13.87 7.76
N ALA A 201 6.85 14.90 8.07
CA ALA A 201 7.22 15.89 9.09
C ALA A 201 7.36 15.26 10.48
N TYR A 202 6.48 14.32 10.83
CA TYR A 202 6.59 13.50 12.04
C TYR A 202 7.87 12.67 12.05
N PHE A 203 8.19 11.97 10.94
CA PHE A 203 9.43 11.22 10.79
C PHE A 203 10.66 12.11 11.02
N LEU A 204 10.73 13.31 10.43
CA LEU A 204 11.82 14.25 10.65
C LEU A 204 11.92 14.72 12.10
N ALA A 205 10.79 14.90 12.79
CA ALA A 205 10.79 15.27 14.20
C ALA A 205 11.32 14.13 15.08
N CYS A 206 10.98 12.88 14.76
CA CYS A 206 11.50 11.69 15.42
C CYS A 206 12.99 11.51 15.16
N ASP A 207 13.44 11.59 13.90
CA ASP A 207 14.85 11.50 13.50
C ASP A 207 15.71 12.51 14.24
N ARG A 208 15.28 13.79 14.29
CA ARG A 208 16.01 14.85 15.04
C ARG A 208 16.10 14.60 16.54
N ARG A 209 15.13 13.88 17.13
CA ARG A 209 15.11 13.57 18.57
C ARG A 209 15.82 12.27 18.89
N TYR A 210 16.02 11.41 17.91
CA TYR A 210 16.59 10.08 18.09
C TYR A 210 18.11 10.18 18.26
N LYS A 211 18.59 9.94 19.49
CA LYS A 211 20.03 9.86 19.79
C LYS A 211 20.54 8.47 19.40
N TYR A 212 21.38 8.40 18.37
CA TYR A 212 22.04 7.17 17.95
C TYR A 212 22.77 6.47 19.11
N HIS A 213 22.38 5.22 19.39
CA HIS A 213 23.10 4.35 20.33
C HIS A 213 24.26 3.64 19.62
N ASN A 214 25.38 4.36 19.48
CA ASN A 214 26.79 3.89 19.39
C ASN A 214 27.61 4.69 18.38
N ARG A 215 28.33 5.67 18.93
CA ARG A 215 29.56 6.23 18.35
C ARG A 215 30.79 5.85 19.19
N THR A 216 30.71 4.74 19.92
CA THR A 216 31.75 4.20 20.79
C THR A 216 31.92 2.70 20.57
N ALA A 217 32.30 2.34 19.34
CA ALA A 217 33.17 1.21 19.07
C ALA A 217 33.88 1.56 17.76
N MET A 218 35.12 2.02 17.91
CA MET A 218 36.12 2.09 16.83
C MET A 218 36.26 0.74 16.15
#